data_AF-A0A951LJP8-F1
#
_entry.id   AF-A0A951LJP8-F1
#
_cell.length_a   1.000
_cell.length_b   1.000
_cell.length_c   1.000
_cell.angle_alpha   90.00
_cell.angle_beta   90.00
_cell.angle_gamma   90.00
#
_symmetry.space_group_name_H-M   'P 1'
#
loop_
_entity.id
_entity.type
_entity.pdbx_description
1 polymer ?
#
loop_
_entity_poly.entity_id
_entity_poly.type
_entity_poly.pdbx_seq_one_letter_code
_entity_poly.pdbx_strand_id
1 'polypeptide(L)'
;MIEQTLKLLREQDAAAAIDFLTQQKDATAVAKTYRDLVEHCYWKDKDLTAVILMARAGIQHGLVAARQTRKTDIADDLRSSAKIISFNLASYTWPGWDEPGIAIGPGEVAIGLDAAKTNLRLAHELKKGDLPLSRAYWMLAGQQLARQEYGEAQANFEAATRHATAASARAEELLAQGFSILTQILAASETTALQSRLDEIKAQLNSVEHGPDFVQQIETAHRVFTLPVASPA
;
A
#
# COMPACT_ATOMS: atom_id res chain seq x y z
N MET A 1 -4.00 24.71 -6.12
CA MET A 1 -3.56 23.68 -7.08
C MET A 1 -4.56 22.54 -7.13
N ILE A 2 -4.81 21.87 -5.99
CA ILE A 2 -5.73 20.70 -5.91
C ILE A 2 -7.14 20.95 -6.48
N GLU A 3 -7.82 22.04 -6.13
CA GLU A 3 -9.18 22.33 -6.61
C GLU A 3 -9.25 22.45 -8.14
N GLN A 4 -8.28 23.14 -8.74
CA GLN A 4 -8.18 23.29 -10.19
C GLN A 4 -7.87 21.96 -10.86
N THR A 5 -6.98 21.13 -10.28
CA THR A 5 -6.67 19.82 -10.82
C THR A 5 -7.88 18.89 -10.76
N LEU A 6 -8.62 18.88 -9.65
CA LEU A 6 -9.87 18.12 -9.50
C LEU A 6 -10.93 18.60 -10.49
N LYS A 7 -11.02 19.91 -10.74
CA LYS A 7 -11.90 20.47 -11.76
C LYS A 7 -11.55 19.92 -13.15
N LEU A 8 -10.26 19.93 -13.52
CA LEU A 8 -9.79 19.39 -14.80
C LEU A 8 -10.07 17.89 -14.93
N LEU A 9 -9.84 17.11 -13.86
CA LEU A 9 -10.16 15.67 -13.86
C LEU A 9 -11.64 15.38 -14.14
N ARG A 10 -12.54 16.20 -13.58
CA ARG A 10 -13.99 16.01 -13.74
C ARG A 10 -14.55 16.55 -15.05
N GLU A 11 -14.06 17.71 -15.49
CA GLU A 11 -14.61 18.42 -16.65
C GLU A 11 -13.92 18.07 -17.96
N GLN A 12 -12.71 17.50 -17.89
CA GLN A 12 -11.88 17.13 -19.05
C GLN A 12 -11.39 15.69 -18.88
N ASP A 13 -10.09 15.50 -18.66
CA ASP A 13 -9.48 14.20 -18.47
C ASP A 13 -8.23 14.26 -17.56
N ALA A 14 -7.65 13.09 -17.28
CA ALA A 14 -6.44 12.96 -16.49
C ALA A 14 -5.20 13.60 -17.14
N ALA A 15 -5.13 13.66 -18.47
CA ALA A 15 -4.00 14.26 -19.16
C ALA A 15 -3.97 15.78 -18.95
N ALA A 16 -5.12 16.46 -19.09
CA ALA A 16 -5.25 17.89 -18.81
C ALA A 16 -4.87 18.24 -17.36
N ALA A 17 -5.28 17.40 -16.40
CA ALA A 17 -4.91 17.55 -15.00
C ALA A 17 -3.40 17.39 -14.75
N ILE A 18 -2.77 16.40 -15.38
CA ILE A 18 -1.31 16.15 -15.31
C ILE A 18 -0.54 17.30 -15.98
N ASP A 19 -0.98 17.76 -17.15
CA ASP A 19 -0.36 18.87 -17.87
C ASP A 19 -0.39 20.15 -17.05
N PHE A 20 -1.52 20.45 -16.41
CA PHE A 20 -1.61 21.59 -15.49
C PHE A 20 -0.60 21.50 -14.34
N LEU A 21 -0.43 20.31 -13.74
CA LEU A 21 0.52 20.10 -12.65
C LEU A 21 1.99 20.18 -13.11
N THR A 22 2.32 19.65 -14.27
CA THR A 22 3.70 19.65 -14.80
C THR A 22 4.19 21.04 -15.21
N GLN A 23 3.27 21.97 -15.50
CA GLN A 23 3.60 23.37 -15.79
C GLN A 23 3.96 24.20 -14.55
N GLN A 24 3.77 23.66 -13.34
CA GLN A 24 4.05 24.37 -12.11
C GLN A 24 5.56 24.35 -11.78
N LYS A 25 6.08 25.48 -11.27
CA LYS A 25 7.52 25.64 -11.02
C LYS A 25 8.04 24.91 -9.78
N ASP A 26 7.18 24.74 -8.77
CA ASP A 26 7.57 24.12 -7.50
C ASP A 26 7.31 22.61 -7.53
N ALA A 27 8.37 21.84 -7.81
CA ALA A 27 8.28 20.39 -7.93
C ALA A 27 7.82 19.71 -6.63
N THR A 28 8.19 20.25 -5.46
CA THR A 28 7.81 19.68 -4.16
C THR A 28 6.33 19.94 -3.87
N ALA A 29 5.83 21.15 -4.17
CA ALA A 29 4.40 21.45 -4.07
C ALA A 29 3.56 20.60 -5.04
N VAL A 30 4.07 20.32 -6.24
CA VAL A 30 3.42 19.40 -7.20
C VAL A 30 3.38 17.97 -6.66
N ALA A 31 4.50 17.45 -6.15
CA ALA A 31 4.55 16.10 -5.58
C ALA A 31 3.58 15.95 -4.39
N LYS A 32 3.49 16.97 -3.53
CA LYS A 32 2.48 17.02 -2.46
C LYS A 32 1.06 17.01 -3.01
N THR A 33 0.79 17.81 -4.05
CA THR A 33 -0.54 17.87 -4.66
C THR A 33 -0.96 16.53 -5.25
N TYR A 34 -0.06 15.79 -5.90
CA TYR A 34 -0.36 14.42 -6.36
C TYR A 34 -0.75 13.48 -5.21
N ARG A 35 -0.03 13.53 -4.08
CA ARG A 35 -0.37 12.72 -2.91
C ARG A 35 -1.78 13.06 -2.39
N ASP A 36 -2.05 14.35 -2.21
CA ASP A 36 -3.32 14.82 -1.68
C ASP A 36 -4.49 14.49 -2.65
N LEU A 37 -4.25 14.51 -3.97
CA LEU A 37 -5.20 14.05 -4.99
C LEU A 37 -5.48 12.56 -4.92
N VAL A 38 -4.45 11.74 -4.76
CA VAL A 38 -4.58 10.28 -4.64
C VAL A 38 -5.45 9.91 -3.43
N GLU A 39 -5.23 10.57 -2.29
CA GLU A 39 -6.06 10.39 -1.10
C GLU A 39 -7.50 10.88 -1.32
N HIS A 40 -7.69 12.02 -1.98
CA HIS A 40 -9.01 12.55 -2.30
C HIS A 40 -9.81 11.61 -3.21
N CYS A 41 -9.21 11.17 -4.32
CA CYS A 41 -9.89 10.31 -5.30
C CYS A 41 -10.30 8.98 -4.65
N TYR A 42 -9.48 8.42 -3.75
CA TYR A 42 -9.82 7.18 -3.06
C TYR A 42 -10.91 7.37 -2.00
N TRP A 43 -10.73 8.31 -1.07
CA TRP A 43 -11.62 8.41 0.09
C TRP A 43 -12.91 9.19 -0.17
N LYS A 44 -12.88 10.18 -1.07
CA LYS A 44 -14.02 11.06 -1.35
C LYS A 44 -14.79 10.62 -2.58
N ASP A 45 -14.09 10.43 -3.69
CA ASP A 45 -14.73 10.16 -4.98
C ASP A 45 -14.95 8.67 -5.22
N LYS A 46 -14.22 7.81 -4.50
CA LYS A 46 -14.20 6.35 -4.69
C LYS A 46 -13.83 5.97 -6.14
N ASP A 47 -12.96 6.75 -6.77
CA ASP A 47 -12.52 6.57 -8.15
C ASP A 47 -11.11 5.96 -8.19
N LEU A 48 -11.05 4.63 -8.24
CA LEU A 48 -9.77 3.90 -8.31
C LEU A 48 -9.02 4.15 -9.62
N THR A 49 -9.72 4.48 -10.71
CA THR A 49 -9.07 4.81 -11.98
C THR A 49 -8.30 6.12 -11.86
N ALA A 50 -8.92 7.16 -11.30
CA ALA A 50 -8.27 8.44 -11.02
C ALA A 50 -7.10 8.27 -10.03
N VAL A 51 -7.26 7.45 -8.99
CA VAL A 51 -6.18 7.09 -8.05
C VAL A 51 -4.97 6.53 -8.80
N ILE A 52 -5.16 5.53 -9.67
CA ILE A 52 -4.08 4.88 -10.41
C ILE A 52 -3.36 5.88 -11.31
N LEU A 53 -4.11 6.68 -12.08
CA LEU A 53 -3.55 7.65 -13.02
C LEU A 53 -2.74 8.73 -12.29
N MET A 54 -3.30 9.34 -11.24
CA MET A 54 -2.63 10.39 -10.47
C MET A 54 -1.45 9.85 -9.68
N ALA A 55 -1.55 8.63 -9.12
CA ALA A 55 -0.45 8.03 -8.38
C ALA A 55 0.75 7.73 -9.29
N ARG A 56 0.52 7.13 -10.46
CA ARG A 56 1.62 6.84 -11.42
C ARG A 56 2.30 8.13 -11.90
N ALA A 57 1.50 9.16 -12.22
CA ALA A 57 2.04 10.46 -12.59
C ALA A 57 2.85 11.10 -11.45
N GLY A 58 2.34 11.05 -10.23
CA GLY A 58 3.00 11.60 -9.04
C GLY A 58 4.30 10.88 -8.66
N ILE A 59 4.32 9.55 -8.74
CA ILE A 59 5.53 8.75 -8.54
C ILE A 59 6.59 9.14 -9.57
N GLN A 60 6.22 9.16 -10.85
CA GLN A 60 7.15 9.52 -11.92
C GLN A 60 7.68 10.95 -11.78
N HIS A 61 6.80 11.92 -11.48
CA HIS A 61 7.18 13.30 -11.22
C HIS A 61 8.21 13.40 -10.10
N GLY A 62 7.93 12.79 -8.93
CA GLY A 62 8.83 12.82 -7.79
C GLY A 62 10.22 12.24 -8.13
N LEU A 63 10.26 11.09 -8.82
CA LEU A 63 11.53 10.45 -9.18
C LEU A 63 12.33 11.23 -10.24
N VAL A 64 11.66 11.80 -11.25
CA VAL A 64 12.32 12.59 -12.30
C VAL A 64 12.83 13.91 -11.75
N ALA A 65 11.99 14.65 -11.01
CA ALA A 65 12.38 15.93 -10.42
C ALA A 65 13.53 15.75 -9.40
N ALA A 66 13.52 14.65 -8.62
CA ALA A 66 14.60 14.33 -7.69
C ALA A 66 15.95 14.09 -8.39
N ARG A 67 15.94 13.60 -9.64
CA ARG A 67 17.16 13.41 -10.44
C ARG A 67 17.67 14.71 -11.06
N GLN A 68 16.78 15.66 -11.32
CA GLN A 68 17.11 16.92 -12.00
C GLN A 68 17.60 18.01 -11.03
N THR A 69 17.14 17.99 -9.78
CA THR A 69 17.62 18.94 -8.78
C THR A 69 19.05 18.64 -8.33
N ARG A 70 19.84 19.70 -8.10
CA ARG A 70 21.18 19.59 -7.50
C ARG A 70 21.17 19.67 -5.97
N LYS A 71 20.00 19.96 -5.39
CA LYS A 71 19.80 20.12 -3.94
C LYS A 71 19.37 18.78 -3.33
N THR A 72 20.24 18.20 -2.51
CA THR A 72 20.06 16.85 -1.96
C THR A 72 18.82 16.73 -1.08
N ASP A 73 18.55 17.73 -0.23
CA ASP A 73 17.36 17.84 0.61
C ASP A 73 16.08 17.77 -0.22
N ILE A 74 16.00 18.58 -1.29
CA ILE A 74 14.85 18.57 -2.20
C ILE A 74 14.72 17.23 -2.92
N ALA A 75 15.83 16.63 -3.34
CA ALA A 75 15.81 15.31 -3.99
C ALA A 75 15.23 14.23 -3.06
N ASP A 76 15.61 14.26 -1.78
CA ASP A 76 15.14 13.29 -0.79
C ASP A 76 13.67 13.50 -0.40
N ASP A 77 13.21 14.76 -0.34
CA ASP A 77 11.79 15.07 -0.13
C ASP A 77 10.91 14.59 -1.29
N LEU A 78 11.38 14.77 -2.53
CA LEU A 78 10.69 14.31 -3.74
C LEU A 78 10.62 12.77 -3.80
N ARG A 79 11.73 12.07 -3.51
CA ARG A 79 11.74 10.60 -3.40
C ARG A 79 10.86 10.12 -2.25
N SER A 80 10.84 10.83 -1.13
CA SER A 80 9.97 10.51 0.01
C SER A 80 8.49 10.65 -0.36
N SER A 81 8.15 11.67 -1.14
CA SER A 81 6.79 11.85 -1.68
C SER A 81 6.42 10.70 -2.62
N ALA A 82 7.30 10.34 -3.56
CA ALA A 82 7.09 9.19 -4.44
C ALA A 82 6.92 7.87 -3.66
N LYS A 83 7.68 7.67 -2.58
CA LYS A 83 7.53 6.51 -1.69
C LYS A 83 6.14 6.46 -1.06
N ILE A 84 5.65 7.59 -0.53
CA ILE A 84 4.33 7.68 0.09
C ILE A 84 3.23 7.37 -0.93
N ILE A 85 3.29 7.99 -2.11
CA ILE A 85 2.32 7.75 -3.19
C ILE A 85 2.34 6.27 -3.60
N SER A 86 3.52 5.66 -3.68
CA SER A 86 3.65 4.22 -3.98
C SER A 86 3.02 3.33 -2.91
N PHE A 87 3.15 3.69 -1.63
CA PHE A 87 2.48 2.98 -0.54
C PHE A 87 0.95 3.12 -0.66
N ASN A 88 0.46 4.34 -0.88
CA ASN A 88 -0.98 4.60 -0.99
C ASN A 88 -1.56 3.84 -2.20
N LEU A 89 -0.91 3.87 -3.35
CA LEU A 89 -1.34 3.12 -4.53
C LEU A 89 -1.39 1.61 -4.25
N ALA A 90 -0.34 1.05 -3.62
CA ALA A 90 -0.32 -0.35 -3.24
C ALA A 90 -1.44 -0.69 -2.24
N SER A 91 -1.70 0.18 -1.26
CA SER A 91 -2.76 -0.02 -0.29
C SER A 91 -4.15 0.02 -0.94
N TYR A 92 -4.42 1.05 -1.75
CA TYR A 92 -5.73 1.30 -2.35
C TYR A 92 -6.11 0.30 -3.44
N THR A 93 -5.15 -0.47 -3.94
CA THR A 93 -5.35 -1.56 -4.89
C THR A 93 -5.27 -2.93 -4.22
N TRP A 94 -5.27 -3.00 -2.88
CA TRP A 94 -5.27 -4.26 -2.17
C TRP A 94 -6.71 -4.71 -1.82
N PRO A 95 -7.16 -5.87 -2.31
CA PRO A 95 -8.54 -6.33 -2.09
C PRO A 95 -8.83 -6.72 -0.63
N GLY A 96 -7.80 -6.97 0.18
CA GLY A 96 -7.95 -7.36 1.59
C GLY A 96 -8.58 -6.30 2.50
N TRP A 97 -8.79 -5.06 2.01
CA TRP A 97 -9.56 -4.04 2.72
C TRP A 97 -11.07 -4.20 2.59
N ASP A 98 -11.55 -4.84 1.52
CA ASP A 98 -12.98 -4.94 1.18
C ASP A 98 -13.71 -3.59 1.26
N GLU A 99 -13.09 -2.54 0.73
CA GLU A 99 -13.57 -1.16 0.85
C GLU A 99 -14.88 -0.96 0.07
N PRO A 100 -15.98 -0.52 0.71
CA PRO A 100 -17.25 -0.31 0.03
C PRO A 100 -17.15 0.71 -1.12
N GLY A 101 -17.69 0.32 -2.28
CA GLY A 101 -17.72 1.15 -3.48
C GLY A 101 -16.45 1.09 -4.34
N ILE A 102 -15.45 0.29 -3.95
CA ILE A 102 -14.22 0.10 -4.73
C ILE A 102 -14.15 -1.35 -5.23
N ALA A 103 -14.12 -1.52 -6.55
CA ALA A 103 -13.86 -2.82 -7.17
C ALA A 103 -12.37 -2.96 -7.47
N ILE A 104 -11.76 -4.05 -7.00
CA ILE A 104 -10.34 -4.36 -7.21
C ILE A 104 -10.25 -5.70 -7.94
N GLY A 105 -9.81 -5.66 -9.20
CA GLY A 105 -9.58 -6.84 -10.02
C GLY A 105 -8.11 -7.22 -10.13
N PRO A 106 -7.79 -8.25 -10.93
CA PRO A 106 -6.40 -8.70 -11.15
C PRO A 106 -5.49 -7.62 -11.73
N GLY A 107 -6.05 -6.71 -12.55
CA GLY A 107 -5.30 -5.58 -13.13
C GLY A 107 -4.85 -4.59 -12.07
N GLU A 108 -5.75 -4.21 -11.16
CA GLU A 108 -5.46 -3.33 -10.03
C GLU A 108 -4.42 -3.98 -9.09
N VAL A 109 -4.56 -5.27 -8.78
CA VAL A 109 -3.59 -6.02 -7.96
C VAL A 109 -2.20 -6.03 -8.60
N ALA A 110 -2.10 -6.20 -9.92
CA ALA A 110 -0.81 -6.17 -10.62
C ALA A 110 -0.14 -4.78 -10.51
N ILE A 111 -0.92 -3.70 -10.59
CA ILE A 111 -0.46 -2.32 -10.38
C ILE A 111 -0.02 -2.12 -8.93
N GLY A 112 -0.79 -2.64 -7.97
CA GLY A 112 -0.48 -2.58 -6.54
C GLY A 112 0.83 -3.28 -6.19
N LEU A 113 1.09 -4.46 -6.77
CA LEU A 113 2.35 -5.17 -6.57
C LEU A 113 3.56 -4.37 -7.07
N ASP A 114 3.47 -3.74 -8.24
CA ASP A 114 4.55 -2.90 -8.76
C ASP A 114 4.80 -1.67 -7.88
N ALA A 115 3.72 -1.05 -7.39
CA ALA A 115 3.79 0.07 -6.46
C ALA A 115 4.41 -0.35 -5.11
N ALA A 116 4.08 -1.53 -4.58
CA ALA A 116 4.66 -2.06 -3.36
C ALA A 116 6.17 -2.32 -3.49
N LYS A 117 6.61 -2.88 -4.63
CA LYS A 117 8.04 -3.05 -4.95
C LYS A 117 8.76 -1.70 -5.01
N THR A 118 8.16 -0.70 -5.65
CA THR A 118 8.70 0.66 -5.71
C THR A 118 8.79 1.29 -4.31
N ASN A 119 7.77 1.12 -3.46
CA ASN A 119 7.77 1.59 -2.09
C ASN A 119 8.91 0.99 -1.26
N LEU A 120 9.10 -0.34 -1.33
CA LEU A 120 10.15 -1.04 -0.61
C LEU A 120 11.55 -0.62 -1.08
N ARG A 121 11.77 -0.55 -2.40
CA ARG A 121 13.04 -0.05 -2.96
C ARG A 121 13.37 1.35 -2.44
N LEU A 122 12.39 2.26 -2.47
CA LEU A 122 12.58 3.63 -1.96
C LEU A 122 12.77 3.68 -0.45
N ALA A 123 12.16 2.78 0.32
CA ALA A 123 12.39 2.68 1.77
C ALA A 123 13.86 2.36 2.08
N HIS A 124 14.47 1.45 1.32
CA HIS A 124 15.88 1.11 1.41
C HIS A 124 16.79 2.27 0.96
N GLU A 125 16.54 2.83 -0.23
CA GLU A 125 17.35 3.93 -0.78
C GLU A 125 17.37 5.15 0.16
N LEU A 126 16.24 5.47 0.77
CA LEU A 126 16.08 6.61 1.68
C LEU A 126 16.43 6.30 3.15
N LYS A 127 16.87 5.07 3.46
CA LYS A 127 17.25 4.64 4.82
C LYS A 127 16.21 5.01 5.88
N LYS A 128 14.93 4.75 5.63
CA LYS A 128 13.81 5.20 6.48
C LYS A 128 13.76 4.55 7.88
N GLY A 129 14.64 3.61 8.19
CA GLY A 129 14.65 2.85 9.44
C GLY A 129 13.71 1.65 9.43
N ASP A 130 13.67 0.92 10.54
CA ASP A 130 13.04 -0.39 10.61
C ASP A 130 11.51 -0.34 10.53
N LEU A 131 10.82 0.56 11.22
CA LEU A 131 9.34 0.60 11.15
C LEU A 131 8.82 0.89 9.72
N PRO A 132 9.37 1.87 8.97
CA PRO A 132 8.98 2.05 7.57
C PRO A 132 9.34 0.88 6.65
N LEU A 133 10.42 0.14 6.94
CA LEU A 133 10.77 -1.08 6.21
C LEU A 133 9.77 -2.20 6.52
N SER A 134 9.40 -2.38 7.79
CA SER A 134 8.39 -3.35 8.21
C SER A 134 7.07 -3.14 7.44
N ARG A 135 6.57 -1.91 7.42
CA ARG A 135 5.34 -1.55 6.69
C ARG A 135 5.47 -1.76 5.17
N ALA A 136 6.65 -1.53 4.59
CA ALA A 136 6.89 -1.75 3.16
C ALA A 136 6.90 -3.25 2.81
N TYR A 137 7.57 -4.07 3.63
CA TYR A 137 7.54 -5.52 3.48
C TYR A 137 6.14 -6.09 3.67
N TRP A 138 5.40 -5.60 4.67
CA TRP A 138 4.02 -6.00 4.92
C TRP A 138 3.13 -5.71 3.70
N MET A 139 3.25 -4.52 3.12
CA MET A 139 2.46 -4.14 1.94
C MET A 139 2.82 -4.99 0.70
N LEU A 140 4.10 -5.29 0.49
CA LEU A 140 4.54 -6.19 -0.58
C LEU A 140 3.96 -7.60 -0.38
N ALA A 141 4.03 -8.13 0.84
CA ALA A 141 3.48 -9.42 1.18
C ALA A 141 1.95 -9.49 1.00
N GLY A 142 1.23 -8.43 1.37
CA GLY A 142 -0.21 -8.32 1.12
C GLY A 142 -0.56 -8.43 -0.36
N GLN A 143 0.18 -7.75 -1.23
CA GLN A 143 -0.02 -7.83 -2.68
C GLN A 143 0.32 -9.21 -3.26
N GLN A 144 1.33 -9.89 -2.72
CA GLN A 144 1.67 -11.27 -3.09
C GLN A 144 0.60 -12.26 -2.63
N LEU A 145 0.06 -12.07 -1.42
CA LEU A 145 -1.07 -12.84 -0.91
C LEU A 145 -2.29 -12.72 -1.83
N ALA A 146 -2.61 -11.51 -2.30
CA ALA A 146 -3.71 -11.28 -3.25
C ALA A 146 -3.52 -11.99 -4.60
N ARG A 147 -2.27 -12.35 -4.95
CA ARG A 147 -1.91 -13.14 -6.13
C ARG A 147 -1.73 -14.63 -5.85
N GLN A 148 -2.00 -15.07 -4.63
CA GLN A 148 -1.78 -16.45 -4.17
C GLN A 148 -0.31 -16.89 -4.27
N GLU A 149 0.62 -15.93 -4.24
CA GLU A 149 2.07 -16.16 -4.18
C GLU A 149 2.47 -16.41 -2.71
N TYR A 150 1.95 -17.49 -2.13
CA TYR A 150 1.98 -17.73 -0.68
C TYR A 150 3.40 -17.84 -0.12
N GLY A 151 4.33 -18.46 -0.85
CA GLY A 151 5.72 -18.61 -0.39
C GLY A 151 6.44 -17.27 -0.27
N GLU A 152 6.32 -16.42 -1.28
CA GLU A 152 6.90 -15.08 -1.28
C GLU A 152 6.22 -14.17 -0.26
N ALA A 153 4.88 -14.24 -0.16
CA ALA A 153 4.12 -13.49 0.84
C ALA A 153 4.58 -13.85 2.26
N GLN A 154 4.73 -15.14 2.57
CA GLN A 154 5.21 -15.59 3.87
C GLN A 154 6.60 -15.03 4.19
N ALA A 155 7.55 -15.15 3.26
CA ALA A 155 8.92 -14.65 3.47
C ALA A 155 8.96 -13.13 3.72
N ASN A 156 8.11 -12.36 3.04
CA ASN A 156 8.02 -10.91 3.24
C ASN A 156 7.27 -10.53 4.53
N PHE A 157 6.24 -11.27 4.97
CA PHE A 157 5.65 -11.04 6.30
C PHE A 157 6.62 -11.38 7.44
N GLU A 158 7.47 -12.39 7.27
CA GLU A 158 8.55 -12.69 8.23
C GLU A 158 9.60 -11.56 8.26
N ALA A 159 9.95 -10.99 7.10
CA ALA A 159 10.80 -9.80 7.04
C ALA A 159 10.15 -8.59 7.73
N ALA A 160 8.86 -8.37 7.51
CA ALA A 160 8.09 -7.33 8.18
C ALA A 160 8.11 -7.50 9.70
N THR A 161 7.96 -8.75 10.18
CA THR A 161 8.06 -9.11 11.61
C THR A 161 9.42 -8.71 12.18
N ARG A 162 10.53 -9.14 11.54
CA ARG A 162 11.89 -8.83 12.01
C ARG A 162 12.14 -7.33 12.14
N HIS A 163 11.71 -6.55 11.15
CA HIS A 163 11.85 -5.10 11.21
C HIS A 163 10.93 -4.45 12.26
N ALA A 164 9.70 -4.94 12.46
CA ALA A 164 8.84 -4.43 13.53
C ALA A 164 9.43 -4.70 14.91
N THR A 165 10.00 -5.90 15.14
CA THR A 165 10.73 -6.23 16.37
C THR A 165 11.91 -5.29 16.57
N ALA A 166 12.74 -5.06 15.55
CA ALA A 166 13.88 -4.14 15.63
C ALA A 166 13.45 -2.68 15.94
N ALA A 167 12.26 -2.28 15.48
CA ALA A 167 11.68 -0.98 15.78
C ALA A 167 10.97 -0.89 17.14
N SER A 168 10.95 -1.98 17.94
CA SER A 168 10.13 -2.09 19.16
C SER A 168 8.64 -1.82 18.93
N ALA A 169 8.13 -2.13 17.74
CA ALA A 169 6.75 -1.87 17.33
C ALA A 169 5.88 -3.12 17.48
N ARG A 170 5.44 -3.39 18.72
CA ARG A 170 4.78 -4.66 19.07
C ARG A 170 3.49 -4.93 18.28
N ALA A 171 2.69 -3.91 18.01
CA ALA A 171 1.45 -4.06 17.28
C ALA A 171 1.71 -4.46 15.82
N GLU A 172 2.65 -3.81 15.13
CA GLU A 172 3.07 -4.15 13.77
C GLU A 172 3.75 -5.52 13.70
N GLU A 173 4.51 -5.91 14.72
CA GLU A 173 5.12 -7.24 14.81
C GLU A 173 4.02 -8.32 14.84
N LEU A 174 3.05 -8.18 15.73
CA LEU A 174 1.92 -9.11 15.85
C LEU A 174 1.05 -9.12 14.60
N LEU A 175 0.82 -7.96 13.99
CA LEU A 175 0.09 -7.86 12.71
C LEU A 175 0.81 -8.66 11.61
N ALA A 176 2.12 -8.48 11.45
CA ALA A 176 2.90 -9.22 10.45
C ALA A 176 2.91 -10.73 10.72
N GLN A 177 3.01 -11.16 11.98
CA GLN A 177 2.90 -12.57 12.36
C GLN A 177 1.52 -13.15 12.03
N GLY A 178 0.45 -12.41 12.35
CA GLY A 178 -0.92 -12.80 12.06
C GLY A 178 -1.15 -13.02 10.56
N PHE A 179 -0.66 -12.11 9.72
CA PHE A 179 -0.74 -12.24 8.28
C PHE A 179 0.16 -13.36 7.71
N SER A 180 1.32 -13.62 8.31
CA SER A 180 2.16 -14.79 7.97
C SER A 180 1.43 -16.11 8.25
N ILE A 181 0.74 -16.23 9.39
CA ILE A 181 -0.07 -17.41 9.72
C ILE A 181 -1.28 -17.52 8.80
N LEU A 182 -1.98 -16.41 8.53
CA LEU A 182 -3.10 -16.38 7.59
C LEU A 182 -2.67 -16.87 6.19
N THR A 183 -1.50 -16.46 5.72
CA THR A 183 -0.93 -16.93 4.46
C THR A 183 -0.75 -18.45 4.46
N GLN A 184 -0.27 -19.02 5.56
CA GLN A 184 -0.14 -20.49 5.71
C GLN A 184 -1.51 -21.19 5.73
N ILE A 185 -2.50 -20.62 6.40
CA ILE A 185 -3.88 -21.15 6.42
C ILE A 185 -4.44 -21.23 5.00
N LEU A 186 -4.26 -20.16 4.21
CA LEU A 186 -4.76 -20.08 2.84
C LEU A 186 -4.02 -21.02 1.87
N ALA A 187 -2.78 -21.42 2.19
CA ALA A 187 -1.98 -22.33 1.38
C ALA A 187 -2.15 -23.82 1.74
N ALA A 188 -2.65 -24.13 2.94
CA ALA A 188 -2.67 -25.49 3.49
C ALA A 188 -4.03 -26.19 3.36
N SER A 189 -4.01 -27.52 3.29
CA SER A 189 -5.23 -28.35 3.34
C SER A 189 -5.69 -28.66 4.76
N GLU A 190 -4.80 -28.62 5.76
CA GLU A 190 -5.09 -28.84 7.18
C GLU A 190 -4.64 -27.63 7.99
N THR A 191 -5.59 -26.96 8.64
CA THR A 191 -5.38 -25.61 9.21
C THR A 191 -5.67 -25.50 10.70
N THR A 192 -6.12 -26.58 11.36
CA THR A 192 -6.57 -26.53 12.77
C THR A 192 -5.52 -25.93 13.72
N ALA A 193 -4.28 -26.41 13.66
CA ALA A 193 -3.20 -25.88 14.50
C ALA A 193 -2.81 -24.44 14.15
N LEU A 194 -2.89 -24.07 12.86
CA LEU A 194 -2.62 -22.71 12.41
C LEU A 194 -3.73 -21.74 12.86
N GLN A 195 -4.98 -22.18 12.86
CA GLN A 195 -6.11 -21.39 13.34
C GLN A 195 -5.98 -21.08 14.83
N SER A 196 -5.63 -22.06 15.67
CA SER A 196 -5.37 -21.83 17.09
C SER A 196 -4.24 -20.80 17.30
N ARG A 197 -3.15 -20.89 16.54
CA ARG A 197 -2.04 -19.93 16.60
C ARG A 197 -2.47 -18.53 16.15
N LEU A 198 -3.33 -18.43 15.13
CA LEU A 198 -3.87 -17.14 14.70
C LEU A 198 -4.77 -16.53 15.77
N ASP A 199 -5.56 -17.34 16.47
CA ASP A 199 -6.42 -16.89 17.57
C ASP A 199 -5.58 -16.38 18.76
N GLU A 200 -4.46 -17.02 19.07
CA GLU A 200 -3.50 -16.53 20.07
C GLU A 200 -2.89 -15.18 19.67
N ILE A 201 -2.53 -14.99 18.40
CA ILE A 201 -2.02 -13.69 17.91
C ILE A 201 -3.09 -12.60 17.99
N LYS A 202 -4.34 -12.90 17.61
CA LYS A 202 -5.46 -11.96 17.73
C LYS A 202 -5.72 -11.58 19.19
N ALA A 203 -5.63 -12.54 20.12
CA ALA A 203 -5.76 -12.27 21.55
C ALA A 203 -4.65 -11.33 22.05
N GLN A 204 -3.41 -11.52 21.59
CA GLN A 204 -2.30 -10.62 21.91
C GLN A 204 -2.48 -9.23 21.28
N LEU A 205 -2.94 -9.14 20.03
CA LEU A 205 -3.26 -7.86 19.39
C LEU A 205 -4.30 -7.09 20.20
N ASN A 206 -5.38 -7.72 20.64
CA ASN A 206 -6.39 -7.05 21.46
C ASN A 206 -5.87 -6.46 22.78
N SER A 207 -4.66 -6.82 23.22
CA SER A 207 -4.03 -6.28 24.43
C SER A 207 -3.08 -5.08 24.18
N VAL A 208 -2.87 -4.68 22.92
CA VAL A 208 -2.00 -3.55 22.54
C VAL A 208 -2.79 -2.41 21.89
N GLU A 209 -2.20 -1.21 21.92
CA GLU A 209 -2.77 -0.02 21.27
C GLU A 209 -3.01 -0.27 19.77
N HIS A 210 -4.17 0.16 19.26
CA HIS A 210 -4.65 -0.08 17.88
C HIS A 210 -4.81 -1.56 17.47
N GLY A 211 -4.56 -2.51 18.36
CA GLY A 211 -4.61 -3.92 18.03
C GLY A 211 -6.00 -4.46 17.61
N PRO A 212 -7.14 -3.98 18.17
CA PRO A 212 -8.46 -4.36 17.67
C PRO A 212 -8.66 -4.03 16.18
N ASP A 213 -8.12 -2.90 15.71
CA ASP A 213 -8.20 -2.52 14.29
C ASP A 213 -7.39 -3.51 13.44
N PHE A 214 -6.24 -3.97 13.92
CA PHE A 214 -5.42 -4.99 13.26
C PHE A 214 -6.07 -6.38 13.24
N VAL A 215 -6.79 -6.75 14.29
CA VAL A 215 -7.61 -7.97 14.28
C VAL A 215 -8.66 -7.91 13.18
N GLN A 216 -9.37 -6.78 13.07
CA GLN A 216 -10.37 -6.58 12.02
C GLN A 216 -9.75 -6.67 10.61
N GLN A 217 -8.54 -6.15 10.41
CA GLN A 217 -7.83 -6.27 9.13
C GLN A 217 -7.53 -7.75 8.77
N ILE A 218 -7.05 -8.54 9.74
CA ILE A 218 -6.79 -9.98 9.54
C ILE A 218 -8.09 -10.71 9.18
N GLU A 219 -9.18 -10.45 9.90
CA GLU A 219 -10.47 -11.09 9.68
C GLU A 219 -11.08 -10.73 8.33
N THR A 220 -10.96 -9.45 7.94
CA THR A 220 -11.41 -8.97 6.62
C THR A 220 -10.63 -9.65 5.50
N ALA A 221 -9.30 -9.67 5.59
CA ALA A 221 -8.46 -10.34 4.60
C ALA A 221 -8.75 -11.84 4.54
N HIS A 222 -8.92 -12.52 5.68
CA HIS A 222 -9.25 -13.94 5.72
C HIS A 222 -10.56 -14.23 5.00
N ARG A 223 -11.61 -13.44 5.25
CA ARG A 223 -12.89 -13.55 4.54
C ARG A 223 -12.74 -13.31 3.04
N VAL A 224 -12.05 -12.24 2.63
CA VAL A 224 -11.86 -11.91 1.20
C VAL A 224 -11.14 -13.03 0.46
N PHE A 225 -10.06 -13.57 1.04
CA PHE A 225 -9.20 -14.55 0.36
C PHE A 225 -9.65 -16.01 0.50
N THR A 226 -10.67 -16.31 1.32
CA THR A 226 -11.30 -17.64 1.38
C THR A 226 -12.49 -17.80 0.45
N LEU A 227 -13.08 -16.69 -0.01
CA LEU A 227 -14.19 -16.77 -0.96
C LEU A 227 -13.70 -17.34 -2.30
N PRO A 228 -14.46 -18.24 -2.93
CA PRO A 228 -14.15 -18.69 -4.28
C PRO A 228 -14.08 -17.49 -5.22
N VAL A 229 -13.00 -17.36 -5.98
CA VAL A 229 -12.92 -16.35 -7.04
C VAL A 229 -14.08 -16.62 -8.00
N ALA A 230 -15.07 -15.73 -8.04
CA ALA A 230 -16.16 -15.84 -8.99
C ALA A 230 -15.53 -15.91 -10.39
N SER A 231 -15.77 -17.01 -11.11
CA SER A 231 -15.29 -17.14 -12.47
C SER A 231 -15.88 -15.99 -13.28
N PRO A 232 -15.08 -15.24 -14.07
CA PRO A 232 -15.63 -14.22 -14.95
C PRO A 232 -16.60 -14.91 -15.91
N ALA A 233 -17.84 -14.40 -15.93
CA ALA A 233 -18.87 -14.80 -16.88
C ALA A 233 -18.52 -14.37 -18.30
#